data_AF-A0A6M3JUV9-F1
#
_entry.id   AF-A0A6M3JUV9-F1
#
_cell.length_a   1.000
_cell.length_b   1.000
_cell.length_c   1.000
_cell.angle_alpha   90.00
_cell.angle_beta   90.00
_cell.angle_gamma   90.00
#
_symmetry.space_group_name_H-M   'P 1'
#
loop_
_entity.id
_entity.type
_entity.pdbx_description
1 polymer ?
#
loop_
_entity_poly.entity_id
_entity_poly.type
_entity_poly.pdbx_seq_one_letter_code
_entity_poly.pdbx_strand_id
1 'polypeptide(L)'
;MAVRLITTIQRWNGTAADNKPVENVKEGSTFSELDTGRQFVWINKEWIEDLSGPLTVSRAADIADSQRRLLENILSELIAANRARGIDLKEI
;
A
#
# COMPACT_ATOMS: atom_id res chain seq x y z
N MET A 1 25.20 32.02 4.88
CA MET A 1 25.04 31.01 3.80
C MET A 1 23.55 30.89 3.49
N ALA A 2 23.13 31.22 2.27
CA ALA A 2 21.74 31.08 1.86
C ALA A 2 21.51 29.68 1.29
N VAL A 3 20.72 28.86 1.99
CA VAL A 3 20.26 27.57 1.47
C VAL A 3 19.14 27.85 0.49
N ARG A 4 19.41 27.70 -0.80
CA ARG A 4 18.40 27.81 -1.86
C ARG A 4 17.88 26.40 -2.14
N LEU A 5 16.69 26.09 -1.63
CA LEU A 5 16.02 24.83 -1.95
C LEU A 5 15.58 24.89 -3.42
N ILE A 6 16.37 24.33 -4.34
CA ILE A 6 15.99 24.15 -5.75
C ILE A 6 15.59 22.69 -5.91
N THR A 7 14.47 22.28 -5.34
CA THR A 7 13.81 21.04 -5.72
C THR A 7 12.56 21.42 -6.50
N THR A 8 12.72 21.60 -7.82
CA THR A 8 11.56 21.75 -8.70
C THR A 8 10.88 20.39 -8.84
N ILE A 9 9.98 20.06 -7.91
CA ILE A 9 9.13 18.88 -8.02
C ILE A 9 8.14 19.14 -9.14
N GLN A 10 8.16 18.32 -10.18
CA GLN A 10 7.14 18.33 -11.22
C GLN A 10 6.03 17.36 -10.81
N ARG A 11 4.78 17.79 -10.99
CA ARG A 11 3.58 17.03 -10.63
C ARG A 11 2.70 16.87 -11.86
N TRP A 12 2.25 15.64 -12.07
CA TRP A 12 1.31 15.30 -13.14
C TRP A 12 0.12 14.54 -12.55
N ASN A 13 -1.07 14.87 -13.05
CA ASN A 13 -2.31 14.18 -12.71
C ASN A 13 -2.89 13.64 -14.03
N GLY A 14 -3.19 12.35 -14.07
CA GLY A 14 -3.75 11.68 -15.24
C GLY A 14 -4.58 10.46 -14.84
N THR A 15 -5.03 9.68 -15.81
CA THR A 15 -5.72 8.39 -15.64
C THR A 15 -4.78 7.24 -16.01
N ALA A 16 -5.15 6.00 -15.71
CA ALA A 16 -4.35 4.83 -16.08
C ALA A 16 -4.19 4.66 -17.62
N ALA A 17 -5.06 5.27 -18.42
CA ALA A 17 -4.98 5.28 -19.88
C ALA A 17 -3.99 6.33 -20.43
N ASP A 18 -3.54 7.28 -19.60
CA ASP A 18 -2.64 8.34 -20.03
C ASP A 18 -1.19 7.85 -20.12
N ASN A 19 -0.48 8.29 -21.15
CA ASN A 19 0.96 8.05 -21.26
C ASN A 19 1.70 8.89 -20.21
N LYS A 20 2.43 8.21 -19.32
CA LYS A 20 3.30 8.88 -18.35
C LYS A 20 4.45 9.60 -19.08
N PRO A 21 4.81 10.83 -18.71
CA PRO A 21 5.94 11.53 -19.32
C PRO A 21 7.23 10.79 -18.99
N VAL A 22 8.12 10.62 -19.96
CA VAL A 22 9.44 9.99 -19.77
C VAL A 22 10.60 10.89 -20.20
N GLU A 23 10.29 11.95 -20.95
CA GLU A 23 11.26 12.94 -21.39
C GLU A 23 11.30 14.13 -20.43
N ASN A 24 12.51 14.63 -20.12
CA ASN A 24 12.72 15.82 -19.28
C ASN A 24 12.07 15.74 -17.88
N VAL A 25 11.83 14.52 -17.37
CA VAL A 25 11.33 14.31 -16.01
C VAL A 25 12.48 14.43 -15.03
N LYS A 26 12.31 15.30 -14.03
CA LYS A 26 13.29 15.47 -12.95
C LYS A 26 13.18 14.33 -11.94
N GLU A 27 14.31 13.86 -11.42
CA GLU A 27 14.34 12.89 -10.31
C GLU A 27 13.48 13.38 -9.13
N GLY A 28 12.68 12.47 -8.55
CA GLY A 28 11.76 12.80 -7.46
C GLY A 28 10.45 13.46 -7.90
N SER A 29 10.20 13.52 -9.20
CA SER A 29 8.90 13.87 -9.75
C SER A 29 7.80 12.90 -9.35
N THR A 30 6.55 13.36 -9.28
CA THR A 30 5.40 12.50 -8.93
C THR A 30 4.31 12.50 -10.00
N PHE A 31 3.71 11.33 -10.21
CA PHE A 31 2.54 11.13 -11.09
C PHE A 31 1.41 10.46 -10.30
N SER A 32 0.21 11.01 -10.38
CA SER A 32 -0.98 10.46 -9.72
C SER A 32 -2.02 10.04 -10.75
N GLU A 33 -2.43 8.78 -10.68
CA GLU A 33 -3.57 8.23 -11.42
C GLU A 33 -4.87 8.53 -10.66
N LEU A 34 -5.77 9.31 -11.26
CA LEU A 34 -7.00 9.79 -10.63
C LEU A 34 -8.09 8.72 -10.53
N ASP A 35 -8.15 7.83 -11.50
CA ASP A 35 -9.13 6.74 -11.59
C ASP A 35 -8.79 5.57 -10.67
N THR A 36 -7.51 5.26 -10.50
CA THR A 36 -7.04 4.15 -9.65
C THR A 36 -6.57 4.60 -8.28
N GLY A 37 -6.26 5.90 -8.10
CA GLY A 37 -5.64 6.43 -6.90
C GLY A 37 -4.17 6.04 -6.73
N ARG A 38 -3.54 5.45 -7.76
CA ARG A 38 -2.12 5.04 -7.71
C ARG A 38 -1.21 6.25 -7.79
N GLN A 39 -0.12 6.19 -7.06
CA GLN A 39 0.94 7.20 -7.08
C GLN A 39 2.23 6.58 -7.59
N PHE A 40 3.01 7.37 -8.31
CA PHE A 40 4.29 6.95 -8.86
C PHE A 40 5.32 8.05 -8.60
N VAL A 41 6.57 7.65 -8.40
CA VAL A 41 7.73 8.53 -8.26
C VAL A 41 8.72 8.20 -9.38
N TRP A 42 9.30 9.23 -9.99
CA TRP A 42 10.35 9.07 -10.97
C TRP A 42 11.69 8.86 -10.27
N ILE A 43 12.25 7.65 -10.41
CA ILE A 43 13.52 7.25 -9.82
C ILE A 43 14.34 6.50 -10.87
N ASN A 44 15.63 6.84 -11.01
CA ASN A 44 16.55 6.12 -11.91
C ASN A 44 16.03 5.95 -13.36
N LYS A 45 15.36 6.99 -13.89
CA LYS A 45 14.76 7.02 -15.24
C LYS A 45 13.55 6.10 -15.46
N GLU A 46 12.88 5.68 -14.39
CA GLU A 46 11.65 4.91 -14.46
C GLU A 46 10.59 5.42 -13.48
N TRP A 47 9.31 5.20 -13.82
CA TRP A 47 8.20 5.42 -12.90
C TRP A 47 8.05 4.20 -12.00
N ILE A 48 8.32 4.37 -10.71
CA ILE A 48 8.14 3.34 -9.70
C ILE A 48 6.85 3.64 -8.95
N GLU A 49 6.00 2.63 -8.75
CA GLU A 49 4.78 2.78 -7.96
C GLU A 49 5.14 3.11 -6.51
N ASP A 50 4.63 4.24 -6.03
CA ASP A 50 4.84 4.71 -4.69
C ASP A 50 3.83 4.05 -3.76
N LEU A 51 4.26 2.92 -3.19
CA LEU A 51 3.52 2.18 -2.20
C LEU A 51 3.57 2.85 -0.81
N SER A 52 4.34 3.93 -0.63
CA SER A 52 4.42 4.66 0.65
C SER A 52 3.29 5.66 0.88
N GLY A 53 2.39 5.80 -0.10
CA GLY A 53 1.21 6.66 0.03
C GLY A 53 0.34 6.30 1.25
N PRO A 54 -0.31 7.29 1.89
CA PRO A 54 -1.16 7.05 3.07
C PRO A 54 -2.30 6.05 2.79
N LEU A 55 -2.78 5.99 1.54
CA LEU A 55 -3.80 5.03 1.11
C LEU A 55 -3.33 3.58 1.13
N THR A 56 -2.05 3.31 0.82
CA THR A 56 -1.48 1.95 0.81
C THR A 56 -1.22 1.44 2.22
N VAL A 57 -0.77 2.32 3.13
CA VAL A 57 -0.57 1.97 4.55
C VAL A 57 -1.91 1.67 5.23
N SER A 58 -2.94 2.49 4.99
CA SER A 58 -4.29 2.22 5.51
C SER A 58 -4.85 0.92 4.96
N ARG A 59 -4.73 0.67 3.64
CA ARG A 59 -5.21 -0.58 3.03
C ARG A 59 -4.46 -1.81 3.55
N ALA A 60 -3.16 -1.70 3.80
CA ALA A 60 -2.37 -2.78 4.40
C ALA A 60 -2.81 -3.06 5.84
N ALA A 61 -3.11 -2.03 6.63
CA ALA A 61 -3.65 -2.17 7.98
C ALA A 61 -5.04 -2.84 7.96
N ASP A 62 -5.94 -2.42 7.08
CA ASP A 62 -7.27 -3.02 6.92
C ASP A 62 -7.19 -4.51 6.55
N ILE A 63 -6.26 -4.87 5.67
CA ILE A 63 -6.01 -6.28 5.29
C ILE A 63 -5.47 -7.07 6.50
N ALA A 64 -4.50 -6.51 7.24
CA ALA A 64 -3.95 -7.16 8.41
C ALA A 64 -5.00 -7.41 9.50
N ASP A 65 -5.87 -6.42 9.75
CA ASP A 65 -6.98 -6.55 10.70
C ASP A 65 -8.03 -7.57 10.24
N SER A 66 -8.34 -7.62 8.95
CA SER A 66 -9.24 -8.61 8.38
C SER A 66 -8.68 -10.04 8.54
N GLN A 67 -7.39 -10.24 8.24
CA GLN A 67 -6.72 -11.52 8.43
C GLN A 67 -6.69 -11.96 9.89
N ARG A 68 -6.40 -11.04 10.81
CA ARG A 68 -6.41 -11.30 12.26
C ARG A 68 -7.77 -11.84 12.71
N ARG A 69 -8.87 -11.18 12.30
CA ARG A 69 -10.24 -11.61 12.62
C ARG A 69 -10.58 -12.98 12.05
N LEU A 70 -10.14 -13.29 10.82
CA LEU A 70 -10.34 -14.61 10.23
C LEU A 70 -9.62 -15.70 11.02
N LEU A 71 -8.37 -15.46 11.44
CA LEU A 71 -7.64 -16.40 12.28
C LEU A 71 -8.33 -16.62 13.64
N GLU A 72 -8.81 -15.56 14.28
CA GLU A 72 -9.54 -15.65 15.56
C GLU A 72 -10.84 -16.47 15.43
N ASN A 73 -11.56 -16.30 14.33
CA ASN A 73 -12.77 -17.08 14.05
C ASN A 73 -12.44 -18.56 13.83
N ILE A 74 -11.44 -18.86 12.99
CA ILE A 74 -11.02 -20.24 12.72
C ILE A 74 -10.55 -20.93 14.01
N LEU A 75 -9.78 -20.22 14.84
CA LEU A 75 -9.31 -20.75 16.13
C LEU A 75 -10.50 -21.06 17.06
N SER A 76 -11.48 -20.16 17.11
CA SER A 76 -12.68 -20.33 17.93
C SER A 76 -13.52 -21.53 17.47
N GLU A 77 -13.69 -21.70 16.16
CA GLU A 77 -14.37 -22.86 15.56
C GLU A 77 -13.63 -24.16 15.84
N LEU A 78 -12.29 -24.16 15.74
CA LEU A 78 -11.46 -25.33 16.01
C LEU A 78 -11.52 -25.75 17.48
N ILE A 79 -11.49 -24.79 18.41
CA ILE A 79 -11.65 -25.06 19.85
C ILE A 79 -13.03 -25.66 20.12
N ALA A 80 -14.10 -25.08 19.55
CA ALA A 80 -15.45 -25.59 19.70
C ALA A 80 -15.60 -27.02 19.16
N ALA A 81 -15.04 -27.29 17.97
CA ALA A 81 -15.05 -28.61 17.35
C ALA A 81 -14.29 -29.66 18.19
N ASN A 82 -13.16 -29.29 18.78
CA ASN A 82 -12.38 -30.21 19.61
C ASN A 82 -13.03 -30.47 20.97
N ARG A 83 -13.65 -29.45 21.60
CA ARG A 83 -14.49 -29.66 22.79
C ARG A 83 -15.64 -30.63 22.52
N ALA A 84 -16.31 -30.49 21.37
CA ALA A 84 -17.37 -31.42 20.96
C ALA A 84 -16.87 -32.87 20.77
N ARG A 85 -15.57 -33.05 20.51
CA ARG A 85 -14.91 -34.36 20.37
C ARG A 85 -14.28 -34.87 21.67
N GLY A 86 -14.43 -34.14 22.78
CA GLY A 86 -13.83 -34.49 24.08
C GLY A 86 -12.30 -34.32 24.11
N ILE A 87 -11.72 -33.58 23.17
CA ILE A 87 -10.29 -33.28 23.10
C ILE A 87 -10.07 -31.91 23.74
N ASP A 88 -9.39 -31.88 24.89
CA ASP A 88 -9.09 -30.65 25.60
C ASP A 88 -7.78 -30.04 25.06
N LEU A 89 -7.92 -29.10 24.11
CA LEU A 89 -6.81 -28.27 23.65
C LEU A 89 -6.56 -27.20 24.72
N LYS A 90 -5.54 -27.42 25.56
CA LYS A 90 -5.05 -26.37 26.46
C LYS A 90 -4.54 -25.21 25.61
N GLU A 91 -5.05 -24.01 25.90
CA GLU A 91 -4.67 -22.75 25.25
C GLU A 91 -3.14 -22.65 25.12
N ILE A 92 -2.67 -22.36 23.90
CA ILE A 92 -1.27 -21.99 23.61
C ILE A 92 -1.17 -20.47 23.70
#